data_AF-A0A8T7E0U8-F1
#
_entry.id   AF-A0A8T7E0U8-F1
#
_cell.length_a   1.000
_cell.length_b   1.000
_cell.length_c   1.000
_cell.angle_alpha   90.00
_cell.angle_beta   90.00
_cell.angle_gamma   90.00
#
_symmetry.space_group_name_H-M   'P 1'
#
loop_
_entity.id
_entity.type
_entity.pdbx_description
1 polymer ?
#
loop_
_entity_poly.entity_id
_entity_poly.type
_entity_poly.pdbx_seq_one_letter_code
_entity_poly.pdbx_strand_id
1 'polypeptide(L)' 'MVNPFKLPAWLPELKNKNVLRADCLAGLTVALILIPQSMAYAQLAGLPPHYGL' A
#
# COMPACT_ATOMS: atom_id res chain seq x y z
N MET A 1 17.65 20.18 -10.05
CA MET A 1 16.59 20.37 -9.04
C MET A 1 15.38 19.58 -9.48
N VAL A 2 15.04 18.48 -8.79
CA VAL A 2 13.80 17.74 -9.04
C VAL A 2 12.65 18.61 -8.55
N ASN A 3 11.69 18.92 -9.42
CA ASN A 3 10.58 19.80 -9.05
C ASN A 3 9.67 19.05 -8.05
N PRO A 4 9.52 19.51 -6.80
CA PRO A 4 8.85 18.74 -5.74
C PRO A 4 7.35 18.54 -5.99
N PHE A 5 6.76 19.24 -6.97
CA PHE A 5 5.32 19.22 -7.26
C PHE A 5 4.95 18.49 -8.56
N LYS A 6 5.86 17.67 -9.14
CA LYS A 6 5.55 16.91 -10.36
C LYS A 6 4.76 15.65 -10.00
N LEU A 7 3.57 15.51 -10.58
CA LEU A 7 2.79 14.27 -10.49
C LEU A 7 3.58 13.10 -11.10
N PRO A 8 3.50 11.91 -10.51
CA PRO A 8 4.25 10.76 -11.00
C PRO A 8 3.73 10.30 -12.37
N ALA A 9 4.66 9.82 -13.20
CA ALA A 9 4.38 9.46 -14.60
C ALA A 9 3.37 8.32 -14.76
N TRP A 10 3.18 7.48 -13.74
CA TRP A 10 2.23 6.36 -13.73
C TRP A 10 0.78 6.79 -13.46
N LEU A 11 0.55 7.98 -12.89
CA LEU A 11 -0.79 8.42 -12.50
C LEU A 11 -1.82 8.46 -13.67
N PRO A 12 -1.46 8.88 -14.90
CA PRO A 12 -2.38 8.84 -16.04
C PRO A 12 -2.82 7.42 -16.44
N GLU A 13 -2.04 6.39 -16.12
CA GLU A 13 -2.36 4.99 -16.46
C GLU A 13 -3.60 4.49 -15.71
N LEU A 14 -3.88 5.04 -14.53
CA LEU A 14 -5.10 4.77 -13.75
C LEU A 14 -6.40 5.13 -14.48
N LYS A 15 -6.35 5.98 -15.53
CA LYS A 15 -7.53 6.27 -16.36
C LYS A 15 -8.05 5.02 -17.08
N ASN A 16 -7.20 4.03 -17.30
CA ASN A 16 -7.60 2.76 -17.87
C ASN A 16 -8.34 1.92 -16.82
N LYS A 17 -9.62 1.63 -17.06
CA LYS A 17 -10.49 0.85 -16.16
C LYS A 17 -9.92 -0.54 -15.84
N ASN A 18 -9.18 -1.15 -16.77
CA ASN A 18 -8.57 -2.46 -16.53
C ASN A 18 -7.39 -2.37 -15.56
N VAL A 19 -6.56 -1.33 -15.70
CA VAL A 19 -5.44 -1.05 -14.78
C VAL A 19 -5.99 -0.77 -13.38
N LEU A 20 -6.99 0.11 -13.27
CA LEU A 20 -7.61 0.43 -11.98
C LEU A 20 -8.20 -0.80 -11.27
N ARG A 21 -8.85 -1.71 -12.02
CA ARG A 21 -9.38 -2.96 -11.45
C ARG A 21 -8.27 -3.88 -10.99
N ALA A 22 -7.23 -4.07 -11.81
CA ALA A 22 -6.09 -4.90 -11.46
C ALA A 22 -5.36 -4.36 -10.21
N ASP A 23 -5.10 -3.06 -10.15
CA ASP A 23 -4.45 -2.41 -9.01
C ASP A 23 -5.30 -2.47 -7.74
N CYS A 24 -6.63 -2.37 -7.86
CA CYS A 24 -7.52 -2.51 -6.72
C CYS A 24 -7.47 -3.93 -6.13
N LEU A 25 -7.51 -4.96 -6.99
CA LEU A 25 -7.35 -6.36 -6.57
C LEU A 25 -5.97 -6.60 -5.96
N ALA A 26 -4.91 -6.14 -6.62
CA ALA A 26 -3.54 -6.24 -6.10
C ALA A 26 -3.41 -5.55 -4.73
N GLY A 27 -3.89 -4.32 -4.61
CA GLY A 27 -3.90 -3.56 -3.36
C GLY A 27 -4.66 -4.27 -2.25
N LEU A 28 -5.83 -4.86 -2.55
CA LEU A 28 -6.58 -5.66 -1.57
C LEU A 28 -5.80 -6.90 -1.12
N THR A 29 -5.19 -7.64 -2.05
CA THR A 29 -4.40 -8.83 -1.71
C THR A 29 -3.20 -8.48 -0.84
N VAL A 30 -2.51 -7.38 -1.16
CA VAL A 30 -1.36 -6.88 -0.40
C VAL A 30 -1.80 -6.40 0.98
N ALA A 31 -2.92 -5.68 1.09
CA ALA A 31 -3.45 -5.21 2.36
C ALA A 31 -3.79 -6.38 3.30
N LEU A 32 -4.41 -7.43 2.78
CA LEU A 32 -4.73 -8.64 3.56
C LEU A 32 -3.49 -9.34 4.12
N ILE A 33 -2.36 -9.27 3.42
CA ILE A 33 -1.08 -9.84 3.87
C ILE A 33 -0.38 -8.90 4.86
N LEU A 34 -0.36 -7.60 4.58
CA LEU A 34 0.34 -6.61 5.40
C LEU A 34 -0.27 -6.44 6.79
N ILE A 35 -1.59 -6.52 6.93
CA ILE A 35 -2.27 -6.38 8.23
C ILE A 35 -1.72 -7.36 9.28
N PRO A 36 -1.78 -8.70 9.08
CA PRO A 36 -1.24 -9.64 10.06
C PRO A 36 0.29 -9.57 10.16
N GLN A 37 0.99 -9.26 9.07
CA GLN A 37 2.46 -9.13 9.08
C GLN A 37 2.91 -7.98 10.00
N SER A 38 2.30 -6.81 9.89
CA SER A 38 2.69 -5.65 10.71
C SER A 38 2.29 -5.83 12.18
N MET A 39 1.16 -6.49 12.46
CA MET A 39 0.81 -6.90 13.83
C MET A 39 1.88 -7.81 14.46
N ALA A 40 2.39 -8.77 13.69
CA ALA A 40 3.45 -9.65 14.16
C ALA A 40 4.74 -8.87 14.47
N TYR A 41 5.08 -7.86 13.66
CA TYR A 41 6.22 -6.98 13.95
C TYR A 41 6.02 -6.14 15.22
N ALA A 42 4.83 -5.60 15.46
CA ALA A 42 4.52 -4.90 16.70
C ALA A 42 4.70 -5.82 17.92
N GLN A 43 4.25 -7.07 17.82
CA GLN A 43 4.46 -8.08 18.86
C GLN A 43 5.94 -8.40 19.08
N LEU A 44 6.73 -8.55 18.01
CA LEU A 44 8.18 -8.76 18.11
C LEU A 44 8.91 -7.58 18.78
N ALA A 45 8.39 -6.36 18.61
CA ALA A 45 8.90 -5.17 19.28
C ALA A 45 8.42 -5.03 20.75
N GLY A 46 7.61 -5.96 21.26
CA GLY A 46 7.03 -5.90 22.61
C GLY A 46 5.88 -4.91 22.76
N LEU A 47 5.33 -4.41 21.64
CA LEU A 47 4.20 -3.49 21.61
C LEU A 47 2.88 -4.25 21.42
N PRO A 48 1.74 -3.65 21.81
CA PRO A 48 0.43 -4.19 21.45
C PRO A 48 0.28 -4.30 19.91
N PRO A 49 -0.35 -5.37 19.38
CA PRO A 49 -0.40 -5.64 17.93
C PRO A 49 -1.01 -4.51 17.07
N HIS A 50 -1.95 -3.74 17.63
CA HIS A 50 -2.62 -2.65 16.93
C HIS A 50 -1.70 -1.46 16.62
N TYR A 51 -0.51 -1.37 17.22
CA TYR A 51 0.49 -0.38 16.82
C TYR A 51 1.20 -0.73 15.50
N GLY A 52 0.99 -1.95 15.00
CA GLY A 52 1.44 -2.36 13.66
C GLY A 52 0.48 -1.96 12.55
N LEU A 53 -0.73 -1.48 12.88
CA LEU A 53 -1.73 -1.01 11.93
C LEU A 53 -1.85 0.51 11.96
#